data_AF-A0LN81-F1
#
_entry.id   AF-A0LN81-F1
#
_cell.length_a   1.000
_cell.length_b   1.000
_cell.length_c   1.000
_cell.angle_alpha   90.00
_cell.angle_beta   90.00
_cell.angle_gamma   90.00
#
_symmetry.space_group_name_H-M   'P 1'
#
loop_
_entity.id
_entity.type
_entity.pdbx_description
1 polymer ?
#
loop_
_entity_poly.entity_id
_entity_poly.type
_entity_poly.pdbx_seq_one_letter_code
_entity_poly.pdbx_strand_id
1 'polypeptide(L)'
;MKEAMSSGQKALFDQTIEHFKEIARQNRFAENAAVEHDRERCAVCHPGLVTLEPFLLYLEIVTQAVKERRPELDRELVEEINRDLDLRGLSFRVTLEELIAGEEEARACWAAWVRDALAAGLGLLSVHSPTSLDFDLDGGEASAWEEDIDSRVREIMAHQLRGCPSRKQER
;
A
#
# COMPACT_ATOMS: atom_id res chain seq x y z
N MET A 1 -13.76 -9.58 -21.63
CA MET A 1 -12.89 -10.60 -21.00
C MET A 1 -11.64 -9.87 -20.54
N LYS A 2 -11.31 -9.86 -19.24
CA LYS A 2 -9.99 -9.40 -18.78
C LYS A 2 -8.99 -10.46 -19.26
N GLU A 3 -8.05 -10.10 -20.13
CA GLU A 3 -7.04 -11.05 -20.61
C GLU A 3 -6.15 -11.46 -19.44
N ALA A 4 -6.12 -12.76 -19.15
CA ALA A 4 -5.26 -13.30 -18.12
C ALA A 4 -3.78 -13.07 -18.52
N MET A 5 -3.00 -12.53 -17.59
CA MET A 5 -1.56 -12.33 -17.81
C MET A 5 -0.89 -13.65 -18.18
N SER A 6 0.01 -13.60 -19.17
CA SER A 6 0.89 -14.74 -19.47
C SER A 6 1.85 -15.02 -18.31
N SER A 7 2.42 -16.23 -18.27
CA SER A 7 3.39 -16.61 -17.22
C SER A 7 4.63 -15.71 -17.20
N GLY A 8 5.09 -15.24 -18.36
CA GLY A 8 6.19 -14.28 -18.46
C GLY A 8 5.84 -12.92 -17.87
N GLN A 9 4.62 -12.41 -18.17
CA GLN A 9 4.12 -11.16 -17.60
C GLN A 9 3.93 -11.25 -16.09
N LYS A 10 3.45 -12.39 -15.59
CA LYS A 10 3.34 -12.63 -14.15
C LYS A 10 4.72 -12.58 -13.48
N ALA A 11 5.72 -13.25 -14.04
CA ALA A 11 7.07 -13.23 -13.48
C ALA A 11 7.68 -11.82 -13.44
N LEU A 12 7.47 -11.01 -14.48
CA LEU A 12 7.89 -9.61 -14.51
C LEU A 12 7.20 -8.78 -13.43
N PHE A 13 5.89 -9.00 -13.25
CA PHE A 13 5.13 -8.30 -12.23
C PHE A 13 5.55 -8.69 -10.81
N ASP A 14 5.70 -9.99 -10.54
CA ASP A 14 6.19 -10.50 -9.26
C ASP A 14 7.59 -9.92 -8.95
N GLN A 15 8.48 -9.84 -9.94
CA GLN A 15 9.80 -9.22 -9.79
C GLN A 15 9.71 -7.72 -9.44
N THR A 16 8.79 -7.00 -10.08
CA THR A 16 8.54 -5.59 -9.78
C THR A 16 8.03 -5.42 -8.35
N ILE A 17 7.09 -6.27 -7.92
CA ILE A 17 6.58 -6.26 -6.53
C ILE A 17 7.71 -6.51 -5.53
N GLU A 18 8.55 -7.53 -5.74
CA GLU A 18 9.64 -7.83 -4.81
C GLU A 18 10.68 -6.69 -4.74
N HIS A 19 10.94 -6.00 -5.86
CA HIS A 19 11.79 -4.81 -5.86
C HIS A 19 11.23 -3.72 -4.93
N PHE A 20 9.94 -3.38 -5.05
CA PHE A 20 9.34 -2.33 -4.22
C PHE A 20 9.13 -2.76 -2.77
N LYS A 21 8.93 -4.05 -2.49
CA LYS A 21 8.96 -4.58 -1.13
C LYS A 21 10.33 -4.38 -0.49
N GLU A 22 11.42 -4.65 -1.22
CA GLU A 22 12.77 -4.41 -0.71
C GLU A 22 13.01 -2.92 -0.43
N ILE A 23 12.57 -2.03 -1.33
CA ILE A 23 12.62 -0.58 -1.11
C ILE A 23 11.86 -0.19 0.16
N ALA A 24 10.66 -0.74 0.35
CA ALA A 24 9.83 -0.49 1.52
C ALA A 24 10.48 -0.98 2.81
N ARG A 25 11.06 -2.19 2.79
CA ARG A 25 11.82 -2.79 3.90
C ARG A 25 13.02 -1.94 4.32
N GLN A 26 13.71 -1.32 3.37
CA GLN A 26 14.83 -0.41 3.62
C GLN A 26 14.39 1.00 4.03
N ASN A 27 13.09 1.30 4.07
CA ASN A 27 12.53 2.66 4.24
C ASN A 27 13.02 3.67 3.19
N ARG A 28 13.30 3.21 1.96
CA ARG A 28 13.86 4.03 0.87
C ARG A 28 12.84 4.42 -0.20
N PHE A 29 11.54 4.39 0.13
CA PHE A 29 10.49 4.65 -0.85
C PHE A 29 10.55 6.07 -1.44
N ALA A 30 11.06 7.06 -0.71
CA ALA A 30 11.30 8.40 -1.24
C ALA A 30 12.47 8.46 -2.25
N GLU A 31 13.40 7.49 -2.20
CA GLU A 31 14.55 7.37 -3.09
C GLU A 31 14.32 6.33 -4.19
N ASN A 32 13.09 5.88 -4.40
CA ASN A 32 12.81 4.69 -5.22
C ASN A 32 13.39 4.78 -6.65
N ALA A 33 13.44 5.98 -7.25
CA ALA A 33 14.00 6.21 -8.59
C ALA A 33 15.53 6.00 -8.67
N ALA A 34 16.22 6.08 -7.54
CA ALA A 34 17.67 5.92 -7.41
C ALA A 34 18.08 4.48 -7.05
N VAL A 35 17.13 3.59 -6.76
CA VAL A 35 17.42 2.19 -6.44
C VAL A 35 17.61 1.41 -7.74
N GLU A 36 18.78 0.77 -7.88
CA GLU A 36 19.15 0.01 -9.07
C GLU A 36 18.18 -1.17 -9.32
N HIS A 37 17.73 -1.29 -10.57
CA HIS A 37 16.88 -2.38 -11.05
C HIS A 37 16.94 -2.47 -12.58
N ASP A 38 16.40 -3.55 -13.15
CA ASP A 38 16.25 -3.70 -14.60
C ASP A 38 15.06 -2.87 -15.10
N ARG A 39 15.36 -1.66 -15.60
CA ARG A 39 14.36 -0.69 -16.06
C ARG A 39 13.47 -1.25 -17.16
N GLU A 40 14.04 -2.00 -18.11
CA GLU A 40 13.33 -2.57 -19.26
C GLU A 40 12.32 -3.66 -18.85
N ARG A 41 12.44 -4.17 -17.62
CA ARG A 41 11.58 -5.22 -17.07
C ARG A 41 10.67 -4.73 -15.94
N CYS A 42 10.83 -3.48 -15.50
CA CYS A 42 10.05 -2.91 -14.41
C CYS A 42 8.68 -2.47 -14.92
N ALA A 43 7.62 -3.04 -14.36
CA ALA A 43 6.25 -2.72 -14.78
C ALA A 43 5.79 -1.32 -14.33
N VAL A 44 6.51 -0.67 -13.42
CA VAL A 44 6.30 0.77 -13.11
C VAL A 44 6.95 1.65 -14.17
N CYS A 45 8.15 1.30 -14.64
CA CYS A 45 8.83 2.00 -15.74
C CYS A 45 8.12 1.81 -17.08
N HIS A 46 7.58 0.61 -17.33
CA HIS A 46 6.86 0.27 -18.54
C HIS A 46 5.53 -0.45 -18.21
N PRO A 47 4.46 0.30 -17.88
CA PRO A 47 3.16 -0.29 -17.51
C PRO A 47 2.56 -1.20 -18.58
N GLY A 48 2.89 -0.98 -19.85
CA GLY A 48 2.44 -1.82 -20.97
C GLY A 48 3.09 -3.21 -21.06
N LEU A 49 4.07 -3.54 -20.20
CA LEU A 49 4.67 -4.89 -20.16
C LEU A 49 3.67 -5.96 -19.69
N VAL A 50 2.63 -5.56 -18.96
CA VAL A 50 1.61 -6.47 -18.45
C VAL A 50 0.22 -6.05 -18.93
N THR A 51 -0.72 -7.00 -18.95
CA THR A 51 -2.12 -6.75 -19.39
C THR A 51 -3.00 -6.15 -18.29
N LEU A 52 -2.45 -5.90 -17.10
CA LEU A 52 -3.16 -5.27 -16.00
C LEU A 52 -3.31 -3.77 -16.27
N GLU A 53 -4.45 -3.21 -15.90
CA GLU A 53 -4.65 -1.77 -15.99
C GLU A 53 -3.61 -1.04 -15.09
N PRO A 54 -2.97 0.04 -15.56
CA PRO A 54 -1.87 0.67 -14.83
C PRO A 54 -2.19 1.15 -13.40
N PHE A 55 -3.35 1.73 -13.14
CA PHE A 55 -3.77 2.06 -11.77
C PHE A 55 -3.81 0.82 -10.88
N LEU A 56 -4.44 -0.27 -11.34
CA LEU A 56 -4.51 -1.52 -10.58
C LEU A 56 -3.12 -2.15 -10.36
N LEU A 57 -2.21 -1.98 -11.32
CA LEU A 57 -0.82 -2.39 -11.19
C LEU A 57 -0.10 -1.64 -10.07
N TYR A 58 -0.19 -0.31 -10.09
CA TYR A 58 0.48 0.55 -9.11
C TYR A 58 -0.12 0.30 -7.73
N LEU A 59 -1.45 0.20 -7.64
CA LEU A 59 -2.17 -0.06 -6.40
C LEU A 59 -1.75 -1.40 -5.77
N GLU A 60 -1.59 -2.46 -6.56
CA GLU A 60 -1.08 -3.75 -6.04
C GLU A 60 0.36 -3.64 -5.52
N ILE A 61 1.25 -2.99 -6.28
CA ILE A 61 2.65 -2.80 -5.86
C ILE A 61 2.71 -2.05 -4.53
N VAL A 62 2.00 -0.93 -4.42
CA VAL A 62 1.96 -0.14 -3.18
C VAL A 62 1.31 -0.94 -2.05
N THR A 63 0.27 -1.72 -2.33
CA THR A 63 -0.37 -2.59 -1.33
C THR A 63 0.62 -3.57 -0.72
N GLN A 64 1.47 -4.21 -1.54
CA GLN A 64 2.48 -5.13 -1.05
C GLN A 64 3.62 -4.41 -0.30
N ALA A 65 4.02 -3.23 -0.79
CA ALA A 65 5.02 -2.40 -0.12
C ALA A 65 4.56 -1.92 1.27
N VAL A 66 3.29 -1.52 1.42
CA VAL A 66 2.71 -1.09 2.71
C VAL A 66 2.72 -2.24 3.71
N LYS A 67 2.29 -3.44 3.30
CA LYS A 67 2.34 -4.64 4.16
C LYS A 67 3.74 -4.98 4.59
N GLU A 68 4.72 -4.86 3.70
CA GLU A 68 6.12 -5.13 4.04
C GLU A 68 6.68 -4.12 5.06
N ARG A 69 6.36 -2.83 4.89
CA ARG A 69 6.84 -1.77 5.78
C ARG A 69 6.16 -1.78 7.14
N ARG A 70 4.85 -2.06 7.19
CA ARG A 70 4.05 -2.15 8.43
C ARG A 70 3.27 -3.47 8.43
N PRO A 71 3.91 -4.59 8.81
CA PRO A 71 3.33 -5.93 8.69
C PRO A 71 2.34 -6.29 9.80
N GLU A 72 2.33 -5.54 10.91
CA GLU A 72 1.62 -5.94 12.12
C GLU A 72 0.83 -4.78 12.70
N LEU A 73 -0.30 -5.11 13.34
CA LEU A 73 -1.01 -4.21 14.23
C LEU A 73 -0.34 -4.27 15.61
N ASP A 74 0.46 -3.25 15.91
CA ASP A 74 1.21 -3.12 17.17
C ASP A 74 1.11 -1.69 17.74
N ARG A 75 1.87 -1.41 18.80
CA ARG A 75 1.89 -0.09 19.44
C ARG A 75 2.50 0.99 18.54
N GLU A 76 3.47 0.65 17.71
CA GLU A 76 4.09 1.63 16.81
C GLU A 76 3.10 2.11 15.74
N LEU A 77 2.29 1.19 15.18
CA LEU A 77 1.24 1.56 14.25
C LEU A 77 0.17 2.44 14.91
N VAL A 78 -0.22 2.13 16.16
CA VAL A 78 -1.15 2.96 16.95
C VAL A 78 -0.57 4.37 17.15
N GLU A 79 0.71 4.48 17.45
CA GLU A 79 1.39 5.77 17.56
C GLU A 79 1.42 6.52 16.22
N GLU A 80 1.62 5.85 15.10
CA GLU A 80 1.53 6.45 13.76
C GLU A 80 0.14 7.01 13.48
N ILE A 81 -0.91 6.23 13.71
CA ILE A 81 -2.30 6.68 13.52
C ILE A 81 -2.58 7.90 14.42
N ASN A 82 -2.19 7.83 15.70
CA ASN A 82 -2.41 8.93 16.63
C ASN A 82 -1.61 10.20 16.26
N ARG A 83 -0.40 10.06 15.72
CA ARG A 83 0.36 11.21 15.19
C ARG A 83 -0.36 11.87 14.02
N ASP A 84 -0.96 11.09 13.13
CA ASP A 84 -1.72 11.65 12.00
C ASP A 84 -2.99 12.35 12.47
N LEU A 85 -3.67 11.82 13.49
CA LEU A 85 -4.81 12.50 14.14
C LEU A 85 -4.37 13.85 14.75
N ASP A 86 -3.20 13.92 15.39
CA ASP A 86 -2.64 15.17 15.91
C ASP A 86 -2.35 16.19 14.83
N LEU A 87 -1.72 15.76 13.74
CA LEU A 87 -1.42 16.62 12.59
C LEU A 87 -2.70 17.20 11.97
N ARG A 88 -3.82 16.48 12.07
CA ARG A 88 -5.16 16.90 11.66
C ARG A 88 -5.89 17.72 12.74
N GLY A 89 -5.30 17.92 13.91
CA GLY A 89 -5.89 18.67 15.03
C GLY A 89 -7.03 17.95 15.74
N LEU A 90 -7.12 16.62 15.61
CA LEU A 90 -8.16 15.80 16.23
C LEU A 90 -7.74 15.36 17.64
N SER A 91 -8.65 15.48 18.60
CA SER A 91 -8.40 15.09 20.00
C SER A 91 -8.68 13.62 20.30
N PHE A 92 -9.35 12.91 19.38
CA PHE A 92 -9.62 11.48 19.51
C PHE A 92 -8.32 10.69 19.45
N ARG A 93 -8.23 9.62 20.24
CA ARG A 93 -7.07 8.74 20.31
C ARG A 93 -7.51 7.31 20.19
N VAL A 94 -6.82 6.57 19.33
CA VAL A 94 -7.01 5.12 19.20
C VAL A 94 -6.08 4.38 20.14
N THR A 95 -6.56 3.29 20.71
CA THR A 95 -5.77 2.31 21.45
C THR A 95 -5.62 1.01 20.65
N LEU A 96 -4.63 0.21 21.02
CA LEU A 96 -4.42 -1.10 20.39
C LEU A 96 -5.62 -2.03 20.66
N GLU A 97 -6.18 -1.94 21.86
CA GLU A 97 -7.32 -2.72 22.32
C GLU A 97 -8.58 -2.44 21.49
N GLU A 98 -8.88 -1.17 21.22
CA GLU A 98 -10.03 -0.76 20.39
C GLU A 98 -9.88 -1.26 18.94
N LEU A 99 -8.68 -1.19 18.37
CA LEU A 99 -8.42 -1.71 17.02
C LEU A 99 -8.59 -3.23 16.94
N ILE A 100 -8.13 -3.96 17.96
CA ILE A 100 -8.29 -5.43 18.05
C ILE A 100 -9.76 -5.81 18.25
N ALA A 101 -10.47 -5.13 19.15
CA ALA A 101 -11.90 -5.32 19.41
C ALA A 101 -12.73 -4.97 18.17
N GLY A 102 -12.21 -4.08 17.33
CA GLY A 102 -12.82 -3.66 16.09
C GLY A 102 -13.85 -2.56 16.28
N GLU A 103 -13.62 -1.68 17.25
CA GLU A 103 -14.43 -0.48 17.47
C GLU A 103 -14.47 0.38 16.21
N GLU A 104 -15.66 0.87 15.87
CA GLU A 104 -15.95 1.47 14.57
C GLU A 104 -15.09 2.71 14.30
N GLU A 105 -15.03 3.64 15.25
CA GLU A 105 -14.26 4.88 15.14
C GLU A 105 -12.75 4.59 15.01
N ALA A 106 -12.23 3.66 15.80
CA ALA A 106 -10.82 3.27 15.73
C ALA A 106 -10.48 2.61 14.38
N ARG A 107 -11.36 1.74 13.88
CA ARG A 107 -11.22 1.13 12.55
C ARG A 107 -11.27 2.16 11.44
N ALA A 108 -12.11 3.18 11.54
CA ALA A 108 -12.18 4.27 10.57
C ALA A 108 -10.87 5.06 10.53
N CYS A 109 -10.27 5.38 11.69
CA CYS A 109 -8.95 6.03 11.75
C CYS A 109 -7.86 5.18 11.12
N TRP A 110 -7.86 3.87 11.38
CA TRP A 110 -6.90 2.94 10.77
C TRP A 110 -7.09 2.82 9.26
N ALA A 111 -8.33 2.70 8.78
CA ALA A 111 -8.63 2.66 7.35
C ALA A 111 -8.17 3.94 6.64
N ALA A 112 -8.40 5.11 7.26
CA ALA A 112 -7.92 6.39 6.75
C ALA A 112 -6.39 6.43 6.66
N TRP A 113 -5.69 5.99 7.71
CA TRP A 113 -4.23 5.88 7.71
C TRP A 113 -3.71 4.97 6.58
N VAL A 114 -4.36 3.82 6.37
CA VAL A 114 -3.98 2.91 5.26
C VAL A 114 -4.24 3.57 3.90
N ARG A 115 -5.35 4.30 3.73
CA ARG A 115 -5.65 5.02 2.50
C ARG A 115 -4.60 6.10 2.22
N ASP A 116 -4.20 6.87 3.24
CA ASP A 116 -3.12 7.86 3.10
C ASP A 116 -1.80 7.20 2.70
N ALA A 117 -1.48 6.03 3.27
CA ALA A 117 -0.28 5.28 2.93
C ALA A 117 -0.30 4.80 1.48
N LEU A 118 -1.47 4.36 0.97
CA LEU A 118 -1.65 4.02 -0.44
C LEU A 118 -1.47 5.26 -1.33
N ALA A 119 -2.09 6.39 -0.99
CA ALA A 119 -1.97 7.63 -1.75
C ALA A 119 -0.53 8.11 -1.83
N ALA A 120 0.18 8.13 -0.70
CA ALA A 120 1.58 8.50 -0.64
C ALA A 120 2.47 7.55 -1.47
N GLY A 121 2.19 6.24 -1.41
CA GLY A 121 2.91 5.26 -2.21
C GLY A 121 2.72 5.47 -3.72
N LEU A 122 1.50 5.76 -4.16
CA LEU A 122 1.19 6.06 -5.56
C LEU A 122 1.92 7.31 -6.05
N GLY A 123 1.87 8.39 -5.28
CA GLY A 123 2.62 9.63 -5.59
C GLY A 123 4.14 9.42 -5.61
N LEU A 124 4.67 8.47 -4.82
CA LEU A 124 6.09 8.12 -4.88
C LEU A 124 6.43 7.26 -6.10
N LEU A 125 5.53 6.39 -6.56
CA LEU A 125 5.74 5.63 -7.80
C LEU A 125 5.70 6.51 -9.05
N SER A 126 4.96 7.62 -9.04
CA SER A 126 4.86 8.51 -10.19
C SER A 126 6.17 9.20 -10.55
N VAL A 127 7.10 9.32 -9.60
CA VAL A 127 8.45 9.85 -9.82
C VAL A 127 9.52 8.77 -10.04
N HIS A 128 9.13 7.49 -10.13
CA HIS A 128 10.07 6.38 -10.26
C HIS A 128 10.84 6.40 -11.59
N SER A 129 10.18 6.81 -12.67
CA SER A 129 10.77 6.93 -14.01
C SER A 129 10.08 8.03 -14.84
N PRO A 130 10.71 8.51 -15.93
CA PRO A 130 10.07 9.51 -16.81
C PRO A 130 8.77 9.05 -17.48
N THR A 131 8.52 7.74 -17.52
CA THR A 131 7.33 7.11 -18.11
C THR A 131 6.35 6.58 -17.07
N SER A 132 6.63 6.82 -15.78
CA SER A 132 5.73 6.48 -14.70
C SER A 132 4.48 7.34 -14.76
N LEU A 133 3.36 6.76 -14.36
CA LEU A 133 2.06 7.43 -14.35
C LEU A 133 1.78 8.02 -12.97
N ASP A 134 1.06 9.13 -12.96
CA ASP A 134 0.62 9.81 -11.74
C ASP A 134 -0.83 9.46 -11.45
N PHE A 135 -1.09 9.08 -10.19
CA PHE A 135 -2.41 8.67 -9.72
C PHE A 135 -2.69 9.33 -8.39
N ASP A 136 -3.80 10.07 -8.33
CA ASP A 136 -4.26 10.76 -7.13
C ASP A 136 -5.54 10.07 -6.59
N LEU A 137 -5.47 9.55 -5.37
CA LEU A 137 -6.60 8.88 -4.70
C LEU A 137 -7.63 9.86 -4.14
N ASP A 138 -7.28 11.14 -4.04
CA ASP A 138 -8.16 12.20 -3.56
C ASP A 138 -8.77 12.99 -4.74
N GLY A 139 -8.34 12.68 -5.96
CA GLY A 139 -8.85 13.25 -7.21
C GLY A 139 -10.14 12.59 -7.70
N GLY A 140 -10.89 13.29 -8.55
CA GLY A 140 -12.17 12.81 -9.08
C GLY A 140 -12.09 11.51 -9.90
N GLU A 141 -10.93 11.18 -10.45
CA GLU A 141 -10.70 9.95 -11.23
C GLU A 141 -10.62 8.69 -10.36
N ALA A 142 -10.30 8.83 -9.06
CA ALA A 142 -10.28 7.72 -8.10
C ALA A 142 -11.67 7.10 -7.88
N SER A 143 -12.74 7.87 -8.14
CA SER A 143 -14.12 7.42 -8.00
C SER A 143 -14.45 6.17 -8.83
N ALA A 144 -13.76 5.95 -9.96
CA ALA A 144 -13.92 4.76 -10.80
C ALA A 144 -13.33 3.49 -10.17
N TRP A 145 -12.48 3.64 -9.15
CA TRP A 145 -11.67 2.59 -8.55
C TRP A 145 -11.89 2.42 -7.04
N GLU A 146 -12.87 3.11 -6.45
CA GLU A 146 -13.12 3.09 -5.00
C GLU A 146 -13.31 1.68 -4.45
N GLU A 147 -13.98 0.79 -5.18
CA GLU A 147 -14.14 -0.61 -4.76
C GLU A 147 -12.79 -1.35 -4.67
N ASP A 148 -11.90 -1.12 -5.64
CA ASP A 148 -10.55 -1.69 -5.64
C ASP A 148 -9.70 -1.10 -4.50
N ILE A 149 -9.77 0.22 -4.28
CA ILE A 149 -9.07 0.91 -3.19
C ILE A 149 -9.54 0.37 -1.83
N ASP A 150 -10.84 0.32 -1.58
CA ASP A 150 -11.43 -0.21 -0.34
C ASP A 150 -11.12 -1.68 -0.14
N SER A 151 -11.05 -2.46 -1.22
CA SER A 151 -10.58 -3.84 -1.19
C SER A 151 -9.14 -3.91 -0.66
N ARG A 152 -8.23 -3.06 -1.15
CA ARG A 152 -6.82 -3.03 -0.70
C ARG A 152 -6.66 -2.52 0.72
N VAL A 153 -7.43 -1.52 1.12
CA VAL A 153 -7.45 -1.05 2.51
C VAL A 153 -7.81 -2.21 3.44
N ARG A 154 -8.90 -2.93 3.16
CA ARG A 154 -9.32 -4.10 3.95
C ARG A 154 -8.29 -5.22 3.93
N GLU A 155 -7.64 -5.44 2.79
CA GLU A 155 -6.59 -6.45 2.64
C GLU A 155 -5.37 -6.17 3.53
N ILE A 156 -4.90 -4.92 3.56
CA ILE A 156 -3.78 -4.46 4.40
C ILE A 156 -4.16 -4.57 5.88
N MET A 157 -5.31 -4.03 6.27
CA MET A 157 -5.77 -4.11 7.67
C MET A 157 -5.89 -5.57 8.13
N ALA A 158 -6.44 -6.45 7.30
CA ALA A 158 -6.53 -7.89 7.61
C ALA A 158 -5.14 -8.56 7.72
N HIS A 159 -4.16 -8.14 6.91
CA HIS A 159 -2.78 -8.61 7.01
C HIS A 159 -2.15 -8.19 8.34
N GLN A 160 -2.20 -6.91 8.66
CA GLN A 160 -1.67 -6.33 9.89
C GLN A 160 -2.32 -6.93 11.14
N LEU A 161 -3.64 -7.15 11.13
CA LEU A 161 -4.35 -7.80 12.23
C LEU A 161 -3.87 -9.24 12.45
N ARG A 162 -3.59 -10.00 11.39
CA ARG A 162 -3.00 -11.36 11.51
C ARG A 162 -1.59 -11.34 12.07
N GLY A 163 -0.84 -10.27 11.79
CA GLY A 163 0.49 -10.04 12.33
C GLY A 163 0.50 -9.70 13.82
N CYS A 164 -0.62 -9.25 14.39
CA CYS A 164 -0.72 -8.77 15.77
C CYS A 164 -0.13 -9.77 16.80
N PRO A 165 0.82 -9.36 17.66
CA PRO A 165 1.51 -10.24 18.60
C PRO A 165 0.59 -11.02 19.55
N SER A 166 -0.55 -10.44 19.94
CA SER A 166 -1.55 -11.09 20.79
C SER A 166 -2.23 -12.29 20.13
N ARG A 167 -2.29 -12.35 18.80
CA ARG A 167 -2.85 -13.48 18.03
C ARG A 167 -1.84 -14.55 17.64
N LYS A 168 -0.53 -14.27 17.75
CA LYS A 168 0.53 -15.25 17.46
C LYS A 168 0.69 -16.32 18.55
N GLN A 169 0.10 -16.12 19.73
CA GLN A 169 0.12 -17.10 20.83
C GLN A 169 -1.02 -18.14 20.74
N GLU A 170 -1.95 -17.98 19.81
CA GLU A 170 -3.13 -18.86 19.64
C GLU A 170 -3.02 -19.80 18.41
N ARG A 171 -1.84 -19.89 17.77
CA ARG A 171 -1.59 -20.72 16.59
C ARG A 171 -0.48 -21.74 16.79
#